data_AF-A0A7W8SL69-F1
#
_entry.id   AF-A0A7W8SL69-F1
#
_cell.length_a   1.000
_cell.length_b   1.000
_cell.length_c   1.000
_cell.angle_alpha   90.00
_cell.angle_beta   90.00
_cell.angle_gamma   90.00
#
_symmetry.space_group_name_H-M   'P 1'
#
loop_
_entity.id
_entity.type
_entity.pdbx_description
1 polymer ?
#
loop_
_entity_poly.entity_id
_entity_poly.type
_entity_poly.pdbx_seq_one_letter_code
_entity_poly.pdbx_strand_id
1 'polypeptide(L)' 'MSRILRNRITGELFRHSTLGDQVLAEARRRGEPWAANAVIYARRAEAWYGRRPCRGEDLRTIFDAVFGAR' A
#
# COMPACT_ATOMS: atom_id res chain seq x y z
N MET A 1 3.73 23.25 20.35
CA MET A 1 3.35 21.86 20.71
C MET A 1 2.17 21.49 19.81
N SER A 2 2.28 20.54 18.90
CA SER A 2 1.95 19.15 19.21
C SER A 2 2.72 18.15 18.34
N ARG A 3 3.66 17.43 18.97
CA ARG A 3 4.40 16.28 18.41
C ARG A 3 3.50 15.08 18.09
N ILE A 4 2.23 15.14 18.51
CA ILE A 4 1.28 14.02 18.51
C ILE A 4 0.59 13.82 17.14
N LEU A 5 0.40 14.89 16.34
CA LEU A 5 -0.23 14.77 15.02
C LEU A 5 0.70 14.18 13.96
N ARG A 6 2.02 14.34 14.13
CA ARG A 6 3.01 13.81 13.17
C ARG A 6 3.27 12.31 13.35
N ASN A 7 2.85 11.71 14.47
CA ASN A 7 3.10 10.30 14.78
C ASN A 7 1.91 9.37 14.43
N ARG A 8 0.71 9.92 14.17
CA ARG A 8 -0.46 9.12 13.75
C ARG A 8 -0.35 8.64 12.31
N ILE A 9 0.23 9.47 11.44
CA ILE A 9 0.45 9.16 10.01
C ILE A 9 1.50 8.05 9.86
N THR A 10 2.50 8.00 10.75
CA THR A 10 3.55 6.98 10.68
C THR A 10 3.13 5.67 11.35
N GLY A 11 2.35 5.71 12.44
CA GLY A 11 1.91 4.51 13.17
C GLY A 11 0.87 3.64 12.43
N GLU A 12 0.05 4.24 11.56
CA GLU A 12 -0.92 3.48 10.73
C GLU A 12 -0.25 2.74 9.57
N LEU A 13 0.89 3.23 9.07
CA LEU A 13 1.70 2.55 8.05
C LEU A 13 2.40 1.28 8.57
N PHE A 14 2.52 1.12 9.89
CA PHE A 14 3.14 -0.06 10.52
C PHE A 14 2.17 -1.20 10.84
N ARG A 15 0.88 -1.07 10.53
CA ARG A 15 -0.12 -2.16 10.67
C ARG A 15 -0.35 -2.96 9.39
N HIS A 16 0.43 -2.74 8.34
CA HIS A 16 0.32 -3.55 7.13
C HIS A 16 1.05 -4.89 7.32
N SER A 17 0.32 -5.85 7.89
CA SER A 17 0.79 -7.21 8.14
C SER A 17 1.12 -7.97 6.84
N THR A 18 0.60 -7.49 5.71
CA THR A 18 0.74 -8.14 4.40
C THR A 18 1.10 -7.13 3.30
N LEU A 19 1.61 -7.64 2.17
CA LEU A 19 1.80 -6.83 0.97
C LEU A 19 0.47 -6.23 0.47
N GLY A 20 -0.63 -6.99 0.58
CA GLY A 20 -1.96 -6.52 0.22
C GLY A 20 -2.37 -5.29 1.03
N ASP A 21 -2.10 -5.28 2.33
CA ASP A 21 -2.36 -4.12 3.20
C ASP A 21 -1.54 -2.89 2.79
N GLN A 22 -0.27 -3.08 2.42
CA GLN A 22 0.60 -1.97 1.96
C GLN A 22 0.05 -1.34 0.67
N VAL A 23 -0.38 -2.18 -0.28
CA VAL A 23 -0.97 -1.75 -1.54
C VAL A 23 -2.32 -1.09 -1.33
N LEU A 24 -3.13 -1.60 -0.41
CA LEU A 24 -4.42 -1.03 -0.07
C LEU A 24 -4.28 0.37 0.56
N ALA A 25 -3.30 0.56 1.44
CA ALA A 25 -3.01 1.87 2.00
C ALA A 25 -2.49 2.85 0.95
N GLU A 26 -1.60 2.40 0.05
CA GLU A 26 -1.10 3.23 -1.03
C GLU A 26 -2.22 3.61 -2.01
N ALA A 27 -3.10 2.68 -2.37
CA ALA A 27 -4.26 2.95 -3.22
C ALA A 27 -5.20 3.99 -2.59
N ARG A 28 -5.47 3.87 -1.28
CA ARG A 28 -6.27 4.84 -0.52
C ARG A 28 -5.59 6.22 -0.44
N ARG A 29 -4.27 6.24 -0.28
CA ARG A 29 -3.48 7.48 -0.25
C ARG A 29 -3.54 8.23 -1.57
N ARG A 30 -3.55 7.51 -2.70
CA ARG A 30 -3.63 8.11 -4.06
C ARG A 30 -5.02 8.67 -4.39
N GLY A 31 -6.07 8.16 -3.74
CA GLY A 31 -7.45 8.59 -4.01
C GLY A 31 -8.00 7.98 -5.30
N GLU A 32 -9.04 8.59 -5.85
CA GLU A 32 -9.70 8.10 -7.08
C GLU A 32 -8.78 8.21 -8.31
N PRO A 33 -8.79 7.21 -9.24
CA PRO A 33 -9.63 6.01 -9.28
C PRO A 33 -9.03 4.79 -8.57
N TRP A 34 -7.88 4.96 -7.91
CA TRP A 34 -7.15 3.86 -7.28
C TRP A 34 -7.85 3.36 -6.02
N ALA A 35 -8.41 4.26 -5.22
CA ALA A 35 -9.13 3.95 -3.99
C ALA A 35 -10.35 3.06 -4.26
N ALA A 36 -11.15 3.34 -5.30
CA ALA A 36 -12.26 2.51 -5.74
C ALA A 36 -11.87 1.04 -6.02
N ASN A 37 -10.63 0.81 -6.48
CA ASN A 37 -10.13 -0.52 -6.85
C ASN A 37 -9.06 -1.05 -5.87
N ALA A 38 -8.91 -0.44 -4.70
CA ALA A 38 -7.83 -0.73 -3.76
C ALA A 38 -7.77 -2.22 -3.35
N VAL A 39 -8.93 -2.86 -3.17
CA VAL A 39 -9.02 -4.29 -2.82
C VAL A 39 -8.57 -5.18 -3.98
N ILE A 40 -8.85 -4.78 -5.21
CA ILE A 40 -8.44 -5.53 -6.42
C ILE A 40 -6.91 -5.47 -6.55
N TYR A 41 -6.33 -4.28 -6.39
CA TYR A 41 -4.89 -4.09 -6.42
C TYR A 41 -4.18 -4.87 -5.31
N ALA A 42 -4.72 -4.86 -4.08
CA ALA A 42 -4.17 -5.63 -2.97
C ALA A 42 -4.13 -7.14 -3.25
N ARG A 43 -5.24 -7.71 -3.74
CA ARG A 43 -5.30 -9.14 -4.11
C ARG A 43 -4.35 -9.48 -5.25
N ARG A 44 -4.26 -8.61 -6.26
CA ARG A 44 -3.34 -8.77 -7.39
C ARG A 44 -1.89 -8.79 -6.93
N ALA A 45 -1.51 -7.87 -6.04
CA ALA A 45 -0.16 -7.82 -5.48
C ALA A 45 0.20 -9.10 -4.72
N GLU A 46 -0.70 -9.60 -3.86
CA GLU A 46 -0.46 -10.86 -3.15
C GLU A 46 -0.41 -12.08 -4.09
N ALA A 47 -1.19 -12.07 -5.16
CA ALA A 47 -1.17 -13.14 -6.16
C ALA A 47 0.15 -13.16 -6.96
N TRP A 48 0.73 -11.98 -7.24
CA TRP A 48 1.94 -11.85 -8.05
C TRP A 48 3.22 -12.02 -7.23
N TYR A 49 3.26 -11.50 -6.01
CA TYR A 49 4.49 -11.39 -5.20
C TYR A 49 4.40 -12.12 -3.86
N GLY A 50 3.25 -12.72 -3.55
CA GLY A 50 3.00 -13.36 -2.26
C GLY A 50 2.59 -12.38 -1.17
N ARG A 51 2.30 -12.91 0.02
CA ARG A 51 1.73 -12.15 1.14
C ARG A 51 2.75 -11.38 1.99
N ARG A 52 4.05 -11.69 1.85
CA ARG A 52 5.08 -11.11 2.71
C ARG A 52 5.18 -9.60 2.46
N PRO A 53 5.18 -8.76 3.52
CA PRO A 53 5.34 -7.33 3.34
C PRO A 53 6.71 -7.02 2.71
N CYS A 54 6.72 -6.12 1.73
CA CYS A 54 7.94 -5.65 1.07
C CYS A 54 8.36 -4.30 1.67
N ARG A 55 9.64 -3.93 1.49
CA ARG A 55 10.20 -2.67 1.98
C ARG A 55 11.10 -2.05 0.93
N GLY A 56 11.32 -0.74 1.00
CA GLY A 56 12.29 -0.05 0.16
C GLY A 56 11.93 -0.08 -1.33
N GLU A 57 12.94 -0.33 -2.17
CA GLU A 57 12.86 -0.23 -3.63
C GLU A 57 11.95 -1.30 -4.26
N ASP A 58 11.90 -2.51 -3.68
CA ASP A 58 10.98 -3.57 -4.10
C ASP A 58 9.52 -3.14 -4.01
N LEU A 59 9.15 -2.42 -2.95
CA LEU A 59 7.78 -1.97 -2.75
C LEU A 59 7.37 -0.95 -3.83
N ARG A 60 8.29 -0.08 -4.25
CA ARG A 60 8.04 0.90 -5.30
C ARG A 60 7.84 0.24 -6.65
N THR A 61 8.63 -0.79 -6.96
CA THR A 61 8.48 -1.61 -8.17
C THR A 61 7.14 -2.34 -8.20
N ILE A 62 6.73 -2.92 -7.06
CA ILE A 62 5.43 -3.60 -6.94
C ILE A 62 4.28 -2.61 -7.14
N PHE A 63 4.35 -1.41 -6.57
CA PHE A 63 3.33 -0.39 -6.78
C PHE A 63 3.23 0.01 -8.25
N ASP A 64 4.35 0.24 -8.91
CA ASP A 64 4.37 0.58 -10.33
C ASP A 64 3.73 -0.53 -11.18
N ALA A 65 4.11 -1.78 -10.95
CA ALA A 65 3.53 -2.94 -11.65
C ALA A 65 2.03 -3.10 -11.40
N VAL A 66 1.57 -2.96 -10.16
CA VAL A 66 0.18 -3.19 -9.77
C VAL A 66 -0.74 -2.07 -10.24
N PHE A 67 -0.31 -0.80 -10.17
CA PHE A 67 -1.10 0.37 -10.56
C PHE A 67 -0.89 0.79 -12.03
N GLY A 68 0.21 0.38 -12.67
CA GLY A 68 0.54 0.67 -14.06
C GLY A 68 0.00 -0.34 -15.07
N ALA A 69 -0.44 -1.53 -14.61
CA ALA A 69 -1.14 -2.52 -15.44
C ALA A 69 -2.58 -2.04 -15.75
N ARG A 70 -2.69 -1.07 -16.65
CA ARG A 70 -3.95 -0.56 -17.21
C ARG A 70 -4.18 -1.10 -18.61
#